data_AF-A0A1N7K796-F1
#
_entry.id   AF-A0A1N7K796-F1
#
_cell.length_a   1.000
_cell.length_b   1.000
_cell.length_c   1.000
_cell.angle_alpha   90.00
_cell.angle_beta   90.00
_cell.angle_gamma   90.00
#
_symmetry.space_group_name_H-M   'P 1'
#
loop_
_entity.id
_entity.type
_entity.pdbx_description
1 polymer ?
#
loop_
_entity_poly.entity_id
_entity_poly.type
_entity_poly.pdbx_seq_one_letter_code
_entity_poly.pdbx_strand_id
1 'polypeptide(L)'
;MFHGLSRRTLNALIIGCLLIITVINLSFTTSEDSPLEPLDAPPLADTGWHLWRSNKGVPVYWQATASSSLQISITGEDHYAFRTQVPASEWASHLATQITPIAAPRPAGLALQGPLTDVEMQQAASFIIQKLSLTTPDTPEKETSACQQAYPAGALWWNRERGAGVAQPAASGSKPAPSREVWASFRENEIKRLRREWLNPVSAIDIAAELAYHQRSEEYFLQLYQALAVSQRTEPEAFAQCLTEANSSAPRSSE
;
A
#
# COMPACT_ATOMS: atom_id res chain seq x y z
N MET A 1 38.52 56.65 6.92
CA MET A 1 38.33 57.23 5.57
C MET A 1 37.43 56.30 4.75
N PHE A 2 36.11 56.44 4.85
CA PHE A 2 35.20 55.92 3.83
C PHE A 2 34.56 57.14 3.17
N HIS A 3 35.19 57.62 2.09
CA HIS A 3 34.65 58.70 1.27
C HIS A 3 33.29 58.28 0.71
N GLY A 4 32.33 59.21 0.77
CA GLY A 4 30.94 59.01 0.43
C GLY A 4 30.75 58.38 -0.95
N LEU A 5 30.27 57.14 -0.94
CA LEU A 5 29.59 56.57 -2.10
C LEU A 5 28.36 57.43 -2.39
N SER A 6 28.32 58.02 -3.59
CA SER A 6 27.16 58.74 -4.10
C SER A 6 25.89 57.89 -3.94
N ARG A 7 24.73 58.50 -3.65
CA ARG A 7 23.44 57.79 -3.60
C ARG A 7 23.20 56.91 -4.84
N ARG A 8 23.77 57.30 -5.99
CA ARG A 8 23.70 56.52 -7.24
C ARG A 8 24.55 55.24 -7.21
N THR A 9 25.75 55.27 -6.64
CA THR A 9 26.61 54.07 -6.55
C THR A 9 26.10 53.12 -5.48
N LEU A 10 25.51 53.62 -4.39
CA LEU A 10 24.83 52.80 -3.38
C LEU A 10 23.59 52.10 -3.97
N ASN A 11 22.73 52.82 -4.69
CA ASN A 11 21.53 52.22 -5.30
C ASN A 11 21.90 51.19 -6.37
N ALA A 12 22.94 51.45 -7.18
CA ALA A 12 23.41 50.47 -8.17
C ALA A 12 23.92 49.18 -7.51
N LEU A 13 24.62 49.30 -6.37
CA LEU A 13 25.11 48.14 -5.62
C LEU A 13 23.95 47.36 -4.98
N ILE A 14 22.96 48.04 -4.41
CA ILE A 14 21.76 47.41 -3.84
C ILE A 14 20.95 46.68 -4.92
N ILE A 15 20.73 47.31 -6.07
CA ILE A 15 20.01 46.68 -7.20
C ILE A 15 20.80 45.49 -7.76
N GLY A 16 22.12 45.61 -7.88
CA GLY A 16 23.00 44.51 -8.27
C GLY A 16 22.94 43.33 -7.29
N CYS A 17 23.00 43.59 -5.99
CA CYS A 17 22.86 42.57 -4.96
C CYS A 17 21.46 41.92 -4.97
N LEU A 18 20.38 42.69 -5.14
CA LEU A 18 19.03 42.15 -5.23
C LEU A 18 18.84 41.29 -6.48
N LEU A 19 19.38 41.70 -7.63
CA LEU A 19 19.35 40.90 -8.86
C LEU A 19 20.16 39.61 -8.70
N ILE A 20 21.33 39.66 -8.08
CA ILE A 20 22.14 38.48 -7.80
C ILE A 20 21.40 37.53 -6.85
N ILE A 21 20.80 38.04 -5.76
CA ILE A 21 19.99 37.22 -4.83
C ILE A 21 18.80 36.63 -5.56
N THR A 22 18.13 37.38 -6.45
CA THR A 22 16.97 36.90 -7.21
C THR A 22 17.38 35.82 -8.22
N VAL A 23 18.49 35.99 -8.92
CA VAL A 23 19.04 34.99 -9.88
C VAL A 23 19.52 33.74 -9.15
N ILE A 24 20.18 33.90 -8.00
CA ILE A 24 20.54 32.78 -7.13
C ILE A 24 19.24 32.08 -6.69
N ASN A 25 18.28 32.79 -6.09
CA ASN A 25 17.05 32.17 -5.60
C ASN A 25 16.20 31.50 -6.70
N LEU A 26 16.20 32.02 -7.93
CA LEU A 26 15.56 31.39 -9.10
C LEU A 26 16.37 30.24 -9.69
N SER A 27 17.70 30.24 -9.57
CA SER A 27 18.55 29.09 -9.97
C SER A 27 18.57 28.01 -8.89
N PHE A 28 18.24 28.37 -7.65
CA PHE A 28 18.14 27.52 -6.47
C PHE A 28 16.68 27.21 -6.10
N THR A 29 15.67 27.55 -6.91
CA THR A 29 14.44 26.74 -6.92
C THR A 29 14.88 25.37 -7.40
N THR A 30 15.20 24.54 -6.42
CA THR A 30 15.86 23.26 -6.55
C THR A 30 15.11 22.45 -7.59
N SER A 31 15.81 21.96 -8.62
CA SER A 31 15.29 20.96 -9.59
C SER A 31 14.44 19.89 -8.89
N GLU A 32 14.82 19.54 -7.65
CA GLU A 32 14.10 18.66 -6.74
C GLU A 32 12.62 19.03 -6.52
N ASP A 33 12.29 20.30 -6.36
CA ASP A 33 10.92 20.76 -6.02
C ASP A 33 10.04 20.96 -7.25
N SER A 34 10.61 20.82 -8.45
CA SER A 34 9.84 20.89 -9.69
C SER A 34 8.92 19.67 -9.80
N PRO A 35 7.61 19.86 -10.04
CA PRO A 35 6.66 18.75 -10.17
C PRO A 35 7.16 17.72 -11.17
N LEU A 36 7.04 16.45 -10.79
CA LEU A 36 7.26 15.35 -11.70
C LEU A 36 6.08 15.23 -12.65
N GLU A 37 6.37 15.02 -13.92
CA GLU A 37 5.36 14.68 -14.91
C GLU A 37 4.63 13.40 -14.47
N PRO A 38 3.31 13.33 -14.72
CA PRO A 38 2.55 12.10 -14.56
C PRO A 38 3.13 10.99 -15.43
N LEU A 39 3.18 9.78 -14.89
CA LEU A 39 3.53 8.61 -15.67
C LEU A 39 2.36 8.20 -16.56
N ASP A 40 2.64 7.86 -17.80
CA ASP A 40 1.67 7.21 -18.70
C ASP A 40 1.50 5.74 -18.29
N ALA A 41 0.74 5.52 -17.22
CA ALA A 41 0.49 4.21 -16.65
C ALA A 41 -0.70 3.54 -17.37
N PRO A 42 -0.52 2.37 -18.01
CA PRO A 42 -1.64 1.70 -18.66
C PRO A 42 -2.73 1.32 -17.63
N PRO A 43 -4.02 1.41 -17.98
CA PRO A 43 -5.09 1.12 -17.04
C PRO A 43 -4.98 -0.31 -16.50
N LEU A 44 -5.14 -0.47 -15.18
CA LEU A 44 -5.32 -1.79 -14.59
C LEU A 44 -6.72 -2.29 -14.95
N ALA A 45 -6.79 -3.52 -15.47
CA ALA A 45 -8.06 -4.18 -15.65
C ALA A 45 -8.66 -4.48 -14.27
N ASP A 46 -9.98 -4.34 -14.16
CA ASP A 46 -10.70 -4.93 -13.04
C ASP A 46 -10.54 -6.44 -13.14
N THR A 47 -9.95 -7.02 -12.09
CA THR A 47 -9.73 -8.44 -11.98
C THR A 47 -10.97 -9.14 -11.40
N GLY A 48 -11.94 -8.43 -10.83
CA GLY A 48 -13.14 -9.03 -10.23
C GLY A 48 -12.86 -9.68 -8.88
N TRP A 49 -11.89 -9.14 -8.13
CA TRP A 49 -11.70 -9.50 -6.74
C TRP A 49 -12.75 -8.81 -5.88
N HIS A 50 -13.42 -9.58 -5.03
CA HIS A 50 -14.46 -9.09 -4.14
C HIS A 50 -14.08 -9.31 -2.68
N LEU A 51 -14.38 -8.33 -1.82
CA LEU A 51 -14.21 -8.45 -0.39
C LEU A 51 -15.50 -8.87 0.30
N TRP A 52 -15.45 -10.00 0.99
CA TRP A 52 -16.50 -10.47 1.90
C TRP A 52 -15.94 -10.64 3.31
N ARG A 53 -16.79 -10.48 4.33
CA ARG A 53 -16.44 -10.78 5.73
C ARG A 53 -17.26 -11.96 6.23
N SER A 54 -16.58 -12.97 6.76
CA SER A 54 -17.24 -14.10 7.40
C SER A 54 -18.02 -13.68 8.66
N ASN A 55 -18.84 -14.60 9.17
CA ASN A 55 -19.54 -14.42 10.44
C ASN A 55 -18.62 -14.22 11.66
N LYS A 56 -17.35 -14.66 11.57
CA LYS A 56 -16.32 -14.43 12.60
C LYS A 56 -15.53 -13.13 12.37
N GLY A 57 -15.91 -12.33 11.37
CA GLY A 57 -15.27 -11.07 10.98
C GLY A 57 -14.02 -11.23 10.12
N VAL A 58 -13.57 -12.47 9.85
CA VAL A 58 -12.40 -12.76 8.99
C VAL A 58 -12.65 -12.19 7.58
N PRO A 59 -11.75 -11.31 7.08
CA PRO A 59 -11.83 -10.76 5.73
C PRO A 59 -11.39 -11.81 4.71
N VAL A 60 -12.17 -11.93 3.64
CA VAL A 60 -11.99 -12.89 2.57
C VAL A 60 -12.07 -12.16 1.24
N TYR A 61 -10.96 -12.11 0.53
CA TYR A 61 -10.96 -11.76 -0.88
C TYR A 61 -11.27 -13.00 -1.70
N TRP A 62 -12.09 -12.88 -2.73
CA TRP A 62 -12.31 -13.98 -3.65
C TRP A 62 -12.51 -13.49 -5.08
N GLN A 63 -12.18 -14.34 -6.05
CA GLN A 63 -12.31 -14.05 -7.47
C GLN A 63 -12.72 -15.31 -8.23
N ALA A 64 -13.79 -15.21 -9.00
CA ALA A 64 -14.20 -16.26 -9.93
C ALA A 64 -13.31 -16.23 -11.19
N THR A 65 -12.71 -17.37 -11.55
CA THR A 65 -11.87 -17.49 -12.74
C THR A 65 -12.13 -18.80 -13.46
N ALA A 66 -11.92 -18.83 -14.78
CA ALA A 66 -11.97 -20.05 -15.58
C ALA A 66 -10.74 -20.93 -15.29
N SER A 67 -10.79 -21.69 -14.19
CA SER A 67 -9.74 -22.60 -13.70
C SER A 67 -10.33 -24.00 -13.47
N SER A 68 -9.49 -25.03 -13.38
CA SER A 68 -9.90 -26.37 -12.91
C SER A 68 -9.64 -26.58 -11.41
N SER A 69 -8.95 -25.64 -10.77
CA SER A 69 -8.58 -25.68 -9.36
C SER A 69 -9.09 -24.47 -8.58
N LEU A 70 -9.36 -24.69 -7.30
CA LEU A 70 -9.51 -23.65 -6.29
C LEU A 70 -8.12 -23.41 -5.66
N GLN A 71 -7.59 -22.21 -5.87
CA GLN A 71 -6.40 -21.70 -5.22
C GLN A 71 -6.75 -20.98 -3.92
N ILE A 72 -5.91 -21.17 -2.91
CA ILE A 72 -6.10 -20.62 -1.57
C ILE A 72 -4.78 -20.00 -1.13
N SER A 73 -4.84 -18.75 -0.66
CA SER A 73 -3.73 -18.08 0.01
C SER A 73 -4.20 -17.46 1.32
N ILE A 74 -3.42 -17.62 2.38
CA ILE A 74 -3.70 -17.10 3.71
C ILE A 74 -2.47 -16.34 4.19
N THR A 75 -2.70 -15.13 4.66
CA THR A 75 -1.69 -14.29 5.33
C THR A 75 -2.17 -14.03 6.75
N GLY A 76 -1.29 -14.19 7.73
CA GLY A 76 -1.62 -13.99 9.13
C GLY A 76 -0.46 -13.44 9.95
N GLU A 77 -0.74 -13.31 11.24
CA GLU A 77 0.23 -12.85 12.25
C GLU A 77 1.49 -13.75 12.30
N ASP A 78 2.59 -13.22 12.84
CA ASP A 78 3.87 -13.92 12.99
C ASP A 78 4.44 -14.49 11.69
N HIS A 79 4.25 -13.77 10.58
CA HIS A 79 4.65 -14.21 9.23
C HIS A 79 3.99 -15.52 8.82
N TYR A 80 2.82 -15.85 9.38
CA TYR A 80 2.06 -17.00 8.93
C TYR A 80 1.64 -16.81 7.47
N ALA A 81 2.10 -17.71 6.63
CA ALA A 81 1.69 -17.81 5.25
C ALA A 81 1.30 -19.26 4.97
N PHE A 82 0.14 -19.46 4.35
CA PHE A 82 -0.31 -20.76 3.88
C PHE A 82 -0.84 -20.65 2.47
N ARG A 83 -0.38 -21.55 1.61
CA ARG A 83 -0.82 -21.62 0.21
C ARG A 83 -1.10 -23.06 -0.16
N THR A 84 -2.25 -23.28 -0.79
CA THR A 84 -2.58 -24.58 -1.38
C THR A 84 -3.44 -24.42 -2.64
N GLN A 85 -3.55 -25.50 -3.40
CA GLN A 85 -4.54 -25.62 -4.47
C GLN A 85 -5.21 -26.98 -4.37
N VAL A 86 -6.50 -27.02 -4.69
CA VAL A 86 -7.29 -28.26 -4.74
C VAL A 86 -8.10 -28.31 -6.04
N PRO A 87 -8.41 -29.50 -6.57
CA PRO A 87 -9.38 -29.63 -7.65
C PRO A 87 -10.72 -28.99 -7.28
N ALA A 88 -11.27 -28.16 -8.17
CA ALA A 88 -12.48 -27.40 -7.84
C ALA A 88 -13.73 -28.29 -7.70
N SER A 89 -13.82 -29.38 -8.46
CA SER A 89 -14.96 -30.32 -8.42
C SER A 89 -15.09 -31.08 -7.08
N GLU A 90 -13.98 -31.22 -6.35
CA GLU A 90 -13.90 -32.04 -5.13
C GLU A 90 -13.23 -31.26 -3.98
N TRP A 91 -13.33 -29.93 -4.02
CA TRP A 91 -12.59 -29.04 -3.13
C TRP A 91 -12.78 -29.42 -1.65
N ALA A 92 -14.00 -29.76 -1.22
CA ALA A 92 -14.31 -30.05 0.18
C ALA A 92 -13.57 -31.29 0.70
N SER A 93 -13.58 -32.38 -0.08
CA SER A 93 -12.87 -33.62 0.26
C SER A 93 -11.36 -33.43 0.29
N HIS A 94 -10.82 -32.67 -0.67
CA HIS A 94 -9.39 -32.36 -0.71
C HIS A 94 -8.97 -31.45 0.45
N LEU A 95 -9.72 -30.40 0.78
CA LEU A 95 -9.39 -29.54 1.92
C LEU A 95 -9.50 -30.29 3.25
N ALA A 96 -10.48 -31.20 3.39
CA ALA A 96 -10.63 -32.00 4.59
C ALA A 96 -9.41 -32.90 4.87
N THR A 97 -8.70 -33.32 3.84
CA THR A 97 -7.51 -34.20 3.93
C THR A 97 -6.20 -33.43 3.95
N GLN A 98 -6.11 -32.29 3.23
CA GLN A 98 -4.89 -31.48 3.14
C GLN A 98 -4.71 -30.50 4.29
N ILE A 99 -5.81 -30.04 4.91
CA ILE A 99 -5.76 -29.07 6.00
C ILE A 99 -5.86 -29.79 7.34
N THR A 100 -4.74 -29.81 8.07
CA THR A 100 -4.72 -30.26 9.47
C THR A 100 -5.45 -29.24 10.34
N PRO A 101 -6.45 -29.65 11.14
CA PRO A 101 -7.12 -28.74 12.05
C PRO A 101 -6.15 -28.11 13.04
N ILE A 102 -6.26 -26.80 13.23
CA ILE A 102 -5.49 -26.05 14.23
C ILE A 102 -6.45 -25.63 15.34
N ALA A 103 -6.10 -25.91 16.59
CA ALA A 103 -6.96 -25.60 17.74
C ALA A 103 -6.79 -24.16 18.24
N ALA A 104 -5.60 -23.58 18.10
CA ALA A 104 -5.33 -22.22 18.56
C ALA A 104 -5.92 -21.20 17.56
N PRO A 105 -6.73 -20.22 18.02
CA PRO A 105 -7.19 -19.12 17.19
C PRO A 105 -6.01 -18.36 16.56
N ARG A 106 -6.14 -17.95 15.30
CA ARG A 106 -5.11 -17.18 14.60
C ARG A 106 -5.70 -16.02 13.78
N PRO A 107 -5.26 -14.78 14.00
CA PRO A 107 -5.64 -13.65 13.15
C PRO A 107 -5.08 -13.81 11.73
N ALA A 108 -5.95 -13.77 10.73
CA ALA A 108 -5.56 -13.97 9.33
C ALA A 108 -6.54 -13.36 8.33
N GLY A 109 -6.03 -13.03 7.14
CA GLY A 109 -6.81 -12.76 5.93
C GLY A 109 -6.73 -13.93 4.96
N LEU A 110 -7.80 -14.15 4.20
CA LEU A 110 -7.93 -15.26 3.24
C LEU A 110 -8.17 -14.70 1.84
N ALA A 111 -7.55 -15.33 0.84
CA ALA A 111 -7.87 -15.13 -0.57
C ALA A 111 -8.19 -16.46 -1.26
N LEU A 112 -9.26 -16.47 -2.08
CA LEU A 112 -9.70 -17.60 -2.88
C LEU A 112 -9.77 -17.26 -4.36
N GLN A 113 -9.33 -18.14 -5.23
CA GLN A 113 -9.45 -17.96 -6.68
C GLN A 113 -9.79 -19.28 -7.37
N GLY A 114 -10.79 -19.32 -8.24
CA GLY A 114 -11.19 -20.56 -8.93
C GLY A 114 -12.55 -20.48 -9.61
N PRO A 115 -13.04 -21.60 -10.16
CA PRO A 115 -14.25 -21.63 -11.01
C PRO A 115 -15.56 -21.75 -10.21
N LEU A 116 -15.51 -21.56 -8.88
CA LEU A 116 -16.67 -21.73 -8.01
C LEU A 116 -17.59 -20.51 -8.09
N THR A 117 -18.88 -20.73 -7.84
CA THR A 117 -19.85 -19.64 -7.65
C THR A 117 -19.58 -18.87 -6.36
N ASP A 118 -20.13 -17.65 -6.24
CA ASP A 118 -19.99 -16.82 -5.04
C ASP A 118 -20.38 -17.55 -3.75
N VAL A 119 -21.47 -18.34 -3.81
CA VAL A 119 -21.95 -19.12 -2.66
C VAL A 119 -20.96 -20.23 -2.30
N GLU A 120 -20.43 -20.94 -3.30
CA GLU A 120 -19.43 -21.99 -3.09
C GLU A 120 -18.09 -21.41 -2.58
N MET A 121 -17.69 -20.23 -3.05
CA MET A 121 -16.52 -19.50 -2.53
C MET A 121 -16.69 -19.17 -1.04
N GLN A 122 -17.86 -18.66 -0.64
CA GLN A 122 -18.17 -18.38 0.76
C GLN A 122 -18.19 -19.66 1.60
N GLN A 123 -18.75 -20.75 1.09
CA GLN A 123 -18.75 -22.06 1.76
C GLN A 123 -17.33 -22.61 1.94
N ALA A 124 -16.50 -22.56 0.90
CA ALA A 124 -15.10 -22.97 0.95
C ALA A 124 -14.31 -22.12 1.95
N ALA A 125 -14.50 -20.81 1.95
CA ALA A 125 -13.89 -19.90 2.91
C ALA A 125 -14.32 -20.22 4.35
N SER A 126 -15.62 -20.39 4.61
CA SER A 126 -16.13 -20.77 5.93
C SER A 126 -15.55 -22.11 6.41
N PHE A 127 -15.42 -23.09 5.52
CA PHE A 127 -14.79 -24.37 5.84
C PHE A 127 -13.33 -24.20 6.28
N ILE A 128 -12.54 -23.44 5.51
CA ILE A 128 -11.12 -23.14 5.80
C ILE A 128 -10.99 -22.39 7.13
N ILE A 129 -11.77 -21.34 7.32
CA ILE A 129 -11.79 -20.51 8.54
C ILE A 129 -12.08 -21.38 9.76
N GLN A 130 -13.05 -22.30 9.67
CA GLN A 130 -13.39 -23.19 10.77
C GLN A 130 -12.31 -24.23 11.04
N LYS A 131 -11.73 -24.83 9.99
CA LYS A 131 -10.68 -25.86 10.12
C LYS A 131 -9.38 -25.31 10.71
N LEU A 132 -8.98 -24.11 10.29
CA LEU A 132 -7.74 -23.47 10.74
C LEU A 132 -7.93 -22.56 11.96
N SER A 133 -9.14 -22.49 12.53
CA SER A 133 -9.49 -21.58 13.63
C SER A 133 -9.10 -20.12 13.35
N LEU A 134 -9.32 -19.65 12.12
CA LEU A 134 -8.99 -18.27 11.75
C LEU A 134 -9.92 -17.28 12.46
N THR A 135 -9.35 -16.17 12.90
CA THR A 135 -10.05 -15.05 13.54
C THR A 135 -9.76 -13.75 12.81
N THR A 136 -10.57 -12.73 13.10
CA THR A 136 -10.38 -11.40 12.51
C THR A 136 -8.98 -10.88 12.84
N PRO A 137 -8.22 -10.35 11.85
CA PRO A 137 -6.99 -9.62 12.09
C PRO A 137 -7.20 -8.45 13.04
N ASP A 138 -6.14 -8.03 13.73
CA ASP A 138 -6.18 -6.76 14.45
C ASP A 138 -6.52 -5.63 13.48
N THR A 139 -7.38 -4.73 13.93
CA THR A 139 -7.74 -3.58 13.10
C THR A 139 -6.55 -2.64 13.15
N PRO A 140 -5.93 -2.28 12.00
CA PRO A 140 -4.92 -1.24 12.02
C PRO A 140 -5.53 0.00 12.68
N GLU A 141 -4.73 0.72 13.47
CA GLU A 141 -5.18 1.95 14.10
C GLU A 141 -5.88 2.82 13.07
N LYS A 142 -7.08 3.32 13.40
CA LYS A 142 -7.95 4.03 12.46
C LYS A 142 -7.20 5.14 11.73
N GLU A 143 -6.37 5.87 12.47
CA GLU A 143 -5.55 6.95 11.93
C GLU A 143 -4.44 6.45 11.00
N THR A 144 -3.75 5.36 11.33
CA THR A 144 -2.76 4.73 10.44
C THR A 144 -3.41 4.29 9.12
N SER A 145 -4.61 3.71 9.20
CA SER A 145 -5.36 3.32 8.01
C SER A 145 -5.78 4.54 7.17
N ALA A 146 -6.25 5.60 7.82
CA ALA A 146 -6.64 6.86 7.15
C ALA A 146 -5.45 7.53 6.45
N CYS A 147 -4.30 7.64 7.11
CA CYS A 147 -3.08 8.20 6.51
C CYS A 147 -2.60 7.40 5.30
N GLN A 148 -2.67 6.07 5.38
CA GLN A 148 -2.29 5.20 4.26
C GLN A 148 -3.27 5.29 3.09
N GLN A 149 -4.56 5.50 3.37
CA GLN A 149 -5.54 5.76 2.32
C GLN A 149 -5.31 7.13 1.65
N ALA A 150 -4.92 8.14 2.41
CA ALA A 150 -4.67 9.49 1.92
C ALA A 150 -3.37 9.59 1.11
N TYR A 151 -2.31 8.86 1.52
CA TYR A 151 -0.98 8.90 0.91
C TYR A 151 -0.46 7.49 0.57
N PRO A 152 -1.13 6.74 -0.31
CA PRO A 152 -0.82 5.32 -0.55
C PRO A 152 0.55 5.12 -1.19
N ALA A 153 1.00 6.02 -2.07
CA ALA A 153 2.33 5.97 -2.66
C ALA A 153 3.43 6.22 -1.61
N GLY A 154 3.22 7.20 -0.72
CA GLY A 154 4.10 7.47 0.41
C GLY A 154 4.17 6.30 1.39
N ALA A 155 3.04 5.66 1.69
CA ALA A 155 3.00 4.46 2.53
C ALA A 155 3.76 3.28 1.88
N LEU A 156 3.55 3.03 0.58
CA LEU A 156 4.25 1.97 -0.15
C LEU A 156 5.78 2.19 -0.14
N TRP A 157 6.24 3.43 -0.26
CA TRP A 157 7.66 3.76 -0.12
C TRP A 157 8.24 3.29 1.22
N TRP A 158 7.56 3.63 2.32
CA TRP A 158 7.97 3.22 3.66
C TRP A 158 7.88 1.71 3.90
N ASN A 159 6.94 1.03 3.25
CA ASN A 159 6.89 -0.43 3.25
C ASN A 159 8.10 -1.02 2.53
N ARG A 160 8.45 -0.49 1.35
CA ARG A 160 9.59 -0.98 0.55
C ARG A 160 10.92 -0.81 1.27
N GLU A 161 11.11 0.31 1.96
CA GLU A 161 12.29 0.55 2.82
C GLU A 161 12.45 -0.51 3.93
N ARG A 162 11.37 -1.21 4.30
CA ARG A 162 11.36 -2.25 5.34
C ARG A 162 11.24 -3.66 4.78
N GLY A 163 11.23 -3.83 3.46
CA GLY A 163 10.96 -5.12 2.84
C GLY A 163 9.54 -5.64 3.09
N ALA A 164 8.60 -4.75 3.40
CA ALA A 164 7.21 -5.07 3.67
C ALA A 164 6.36 -5.14 2.40
N GLY A 165 5.18 -5.74 2.55
CA GLY A 165 4.20 -5.89 1.47
C GLY A 165 3.46 -4.61 1.09
N VAL A 166 2.56 -4.70 0.12
CA VAL A 166 1.88 -3.53 -0.48
C VAL A 166 0.73 -3.00 0.38
N ALA A 167 0.16 -3.85 1.21
CA ALA A 167 -1.01 -3.59 2.05
C ALA A 167 -0.64 -3.39 3.52
N GLN A 168 0.58 -3.78 3.91
CA GLN A 168 1.09 -3.62 5.27
C GLN A 168 0.96 -2.18 5.78
N PRO A 169 0.51 -1.96 7.03
CA PRO A 169 0.57 -0.68 7.69
C PRO A 169 2.00 -0.16 7.70
N ALA A 170 2.23 0.96 7.01
CA ALA A 170 3.54 1.54 6.93
C ALA A 170 3.89 2.25 8.25
N ALA A 171 4.94 1.81 8.91
CA ALA A 171 5.59 2.66 9.91
C ALA A 171 6.42 3.72 9.17
N SER A 172 6.30 5.00 9.51
CA SER A 172 7.21 6.03 8.98
C SER A 172 8.47 6.15 9.85
N GLY A 173 9.46 6.88 9.36
CA GLY A 173 10.62 7.30 10.14
C GLY A 173 10.93 8.77 9.86
N SER A 174 11.97 9.31 10.49
CA SER A 174 12.39 10.70 10.32
C SER A 174 13.42 10.89 9.19
N LYS A 175 13.21 10.24 8.04
CA LYS A 175 14.10 10.42 6.88
C LYS A 175 13.63 11.62 6.04
N PRO A 176 14.56 12.37 5.41
CA PRO A 176 14.18 13.37 4.43
C PRO A 176 13.48 12.73 3.24
N ALA A 177 12.66 13.52 2.54
CA ALA A 177 12.05 13.12 1.28
C ALA A 177 13.14 12.65 0.29
N PRO A 178 12.86 11.60 -0.53
CA PRO A 178 13.79 11.14 -1.55
C PRO A 178 14.07 12.24 -2.58
N SER A 179 15.20 12.11 -3.28
CA SER A 179 15.47 12.98 -4.44
C SER A 179 14.45 12.72 -5.55
N ARG A 180 14.31 13.68 -6.45
CA ARG A 180 13.39 13.64 -7.58
C ARG A 180 13.67 12.44 -8.49
N GLU A 181 14.92 12.14 -8.80
CA GLU A 181 15.29 10.98 -9.64
C GLU A 181 14.98 9.66 -8.95
N VAL A 182 15.27 9.57 -7.65
CA VAL A 182 14.98 8.38 -6.84
C VAL A 182 13.48 8.11 -6.80
N TRP A 183 12.67 9.15 -6.56
CA TRP A 183 11.22 9.03 -6.56
C TRP A 183 10.65 8.70 -7.94
N ALA A 184 11.15 9.34 -8.99
CA ALA A 184 10.73 9.04 -10.37
C ALA A 184 10.97 7.56 -10.72
N SER A 185 12.17 7.04 -10.43
CA SER A 185 12.52 5.65 -10.65
C SER A 185 11.67 4.70 -9.81
N PHE A 186 11.43 5.04 -8.54
CA PHE A 186 10.56 4.27 -7.66
C PHE A 186 9.13 4.12 -8.22
N ARG A 187 8.48 5.23 -8.60
CA ARG A 187 7.12 5.21 -9.15
C ARG A 187 7.05 4.33 -10.41
N GLU A 188 8.00 4.49 -11.33
CA GLU A 188 8.03 3.73 -12.58
C GLU A 188 8.22 2.22 -12.33
N ASN A 189 9.14 1.86 -11.43
CA ASN A 189 9.41 0.46 -11.09
C ASN A 189 8.22 -0.18 -10.37
N GLU A 190 7.61 0.52 -9.41
CA GLU A 190 6.47 -0.01 -8.65
C GLU A 190 5.23 -0.17 -9.53
N ILE A 191 4.93 0.76 -10.43
CA ILE A 191 3.81 0.60 -11.39
C ILE A 191 4.01 -0.65 -12.24
N LYS A 192 5.20 -0.86 -12.80
CA LYS A 192 5.51 -2.04 -13.63
C LYS A 192 5.39 -3.32 -12.80
N ARG A 193 5.91 -3.32 -11.56
CA ARG A 193 5.90 -4.46 -10.65
C ARG A 193 4.47 -4.82 -10.23
N LEU A 194 3.72 -3.86 -9.69
CA LEU A 194 2.35 -4.04 -9.23
C LEU A 194 1.44 -4.52 -10.36
N ARG A 195 1.54 -3.91 -11.55
CA ARG A 195 0.77 -4.36 -12.72
C ARG A 195 1.06 -5.82 -13.07
N ARG A 196 2.34 -6.19 -13.13
CA ARG A 196 2.75 -7.56 -13.47
C ARG A 196 2.25 -8.57 -12.43
N GLU A 197 2.36 -8.23 -11.14
CA GLU A 197 1.93 -9.11 -10.06
C GLU A 197 0.40 -9.23 -10.01
N TRP A 198 -0.34 -8.13 -10.20
CA TRP A 198 -1.80 -8.14 -10.14
C TRP A 198 -2.47 -8.83 -11.33
N LEU A 199 -1.87 -8.74 -12.51
CA LEU A 199 -2.37 -9.43 -13.71
C LEU A 199 -1.94 -10.90 -13.78
N ASN A 200 -1.02 -11.35 -12.91
CA ASN A 200 -0.64 -12.75 -12.81
C ASN A 200 -1.47 -13.43 -11.72
N PRO A 201 -2.35 -14.40 -12.05
CA PRO A 201 -3.20 -15.08 -11.06
C PRO A 201 -2.43 -15.64 -9.86
N VAL A 202 -1.22 -16.15 -10.09
CA VAL A 202 -0.37 -16.74 -9.05
C VAL A 202 0.10 -15.70 -8.02
N SER A 203 0.36 -14.46 -8.44
CA SER A 203 0.82 -13.40 -7.54
C SER A 203 -0.34 -12.55 -7.01
N ALA A 204 -1.41 -12.40 -7.80
CA ALA A 204 -2.59 -11.62 -7.43
C ALA A 204 -3.29 -12.17 -6.19
N ILE A 205 -3.39 -13.50 -6.05
CA ILE A 205 -3.98 -14.12 -4.87
C ILE A 205 -3.20 -13.84 -3.59
N ASP A 206 -1.87 -13.72 -3.66
CA ASP A 206 -1.05 -13.39 -2.49
C ASP A 206 -1.21 -11.92 -2.10
N ILE A 207 -1.30 -11.01 -3.09
CA ILE A 207 -1.65 -9.60 -2.84
C ILE A 207 -3.05 -9.52 -2.21
N ALA A 208 -4.02 -10.26 -2.73
CA ALA A 208 -5.38 -10.29 -2.19
C ALA A 208 -5.43 -10.80 -0.74
N ALA A 209 -4.62 -11.81 -0.39
CA ALA A 209 -4.50 -12.30 0.98
C ALA A 209 -3.87 -11.25 1.90
N GLU A 210 -2.87 -10.50 1.41
CA GLU A 210 -2.24 -9.39 2.13
C GLU A 210 -3.24 -8.24 2.38
N LEU A 211 -4.01 -7.87 1.35
CA LEU A 211 -5.09 -6.87 1.43
C LEU A 211 -6.16 -7.30 2.44
N ALA A 212 -6.55 -8.58 2.42
CA ALA A 212 -7.47 -9.16 3.39
C ALA A 212 -6.91 -9.02 4.81
N TYR A 213 -5.68 -9.48 5.04
CA TYR A 213 -5.07 -9.50 6.37
C TYR A 213 -4.96 -8.09 6.97
N HIS A 214 -4.53 -7.12 6.17
CA HIS A 214 -4.45 -5.72 6.59
C HIS A 214 -5.76 -4.94 6.46
N GLN A 215 -6.87 -5.64 6.21
CA GLN A 215 -8.23 -5.11 6.16
C GLN A 215 -8.39 -3.91 5.21
N ARG A 216 -7.71 -3.95 4.07
CA ARG A 216 -7.81 -2.92 3.03
C ARG A 216 -9.14 -3.03 2.28
N SER A 217 -9.59 -1.90 1.73
CA SER A 217 -10.77 -1.88 0.87
C SER A 217 -10.47 -2.54 -0.47
N GLU A 218 -11.52 -3.01 -1.15
CA GLU A 218 -11.46 -3.60 -2.49
C GLU A 218 -10.76 -2.68 -3.50
N GLU A 219 -10.98 -1.37 -3.36
CA GLU A 219 -10.41 -0.35 -4.24
C GLU A 219 -8.97 0.06 -3.90
N TYR A 220 -8.45 -0.29 -2.72
CA TYR A 220 -7.17 0.23 -2.24
C TYR A 220 -6.02 -0.02 -3.22
N PHE A 221 -5.95 -1.21 -3.82
CA PHE A 221 -4.90 -1.54 -4.78
C PHE A 221 -4.96 -0.67 -6.04
N LEU A 222 -6.16 -0.44 -6.56
CA LEU A 222 -6.37 0.42 -7.72
C LEU A 222 -6.02 1.88 -7.41
N GLN A 223 -6.42 2.38 -6.24
CA GLN A 223 -6.11 3.73 -5.79
C GLN A 223 -4.60 3.91 -5.60
N LEU A 224 -3.91 2.92 -5.01
CA LEU A 224 -2.45 2.91 -4.91
C LEU A 224 -1.78 2.98 -6.28
N TYR A 225 -2.25 2.17 -7.24
CA TYR A 225 -1.70 2.16 -8.59
C TYR A 225 -1.86 3.51 -9.30
N GLN A 226 -3.03 4.12 -9.20
CA GLN A 226 -3.30 5.43 -9.77
C GLN A 226 -2.48 6.53 -9.09
N ALA A 227 -2.39 6.49 -7.76
CA ALA A 227 -1.59 7.44 -6.99
C ALA A 227 -0.10 7.38 -7.36
N LEU A 228 0.45 6.19 -7.63
CA LEU A 228 1.83 6.08 -8.10
C LEU A 228 2.08 6.79 -9.43
N ALA A 229 1.09 6.95 -10.30
CA ALA A 229 1.27 7.63 -11.58
C ALA A 229 1.42 9.15 -11.43
N VAL A 230 0.80 9.74 -10.41
CA VAL A 230 0.69 11.21 -10.24
C VAL A 230 1.42 11.74 -8.99
N SER A 231 1.82 10.87 -8.07
CA SER A 231 2.42 11.24 -6.79
C SER A 231 3.74 11.97 -6.94
N GLN A 232 4.03 12.85 -5.99
CA GLN A 232 5.21 13.70 -5.95
C GLN A 232 6.18 13.22 -4.87
N ARG A 233 7.46 13.63 -4.95
CA ARG A 233 8.51 13.14 -4.04
C ARG A 233 8.27 13.49 -2.56
N THR A 234 7.35 14.40 -2.28
CA THR A 234 6.93 14.84 -0.94
C THR A 234 5.94 13.88 -0.28
N GLU A 235 5.37 12.92 -1.02
CA GLU A 235 4.37 11.97 -0.49
C GLU A 235 4.86 11.12 0.69
N PRO A 236 6.10 10.58 0.71
CA PRO A 236 6.63 9.89 1.88
C PRO A 236 6.68 10.76 3.14
N GLU A 237 6.96 12.05 2.98
CA GLU A 237 7.00 13.00 4.08
C GLU A 237 5.58 13.37 4.53
N ALA A 238 4.66 13.63 3.60
CA ALA A 238 3.26 13.91 3.91
C ALA A 238 2.60 12.74 4.67
N PHE A 239 2.89 11.51 4.26
CA PHE A 239 2.47 10.31 4.99
C PHE A 239 3.05 10.27 6.42
N ALA A 240 4.34 10.55 6.57
CA ALA A 240 5.00 10.55 7.88
C ALA A 240 4.45 11.64 8.81
N GLN A 241 4.15 12.82 8.27
CA GLN A 241 3.53 13.93 8.98
C GLN A 241 2.12 13.55 9.44
N CYS A 242 1.30 12.97 8.55
CA CYS A 242 -0.04 12.48 8.88
C CYS A 242 -0.02 11.52 10.07
N LEU A 243 0.88 10.53 10.06
CA LEU A 243 1.02 9.59 11.20
C LEU A 243 1.45 10.29 12.49
N THR A 244 2.32 11.32 12.38
CA THR A 244 2.77 12.07 13.55
C THR A 244 1.63 12.88 14.16
N GLU A 245 0.84 13.55 13.33
CA GLU A 245 -0.32 14.33 13.73
C GLU A 245 -1.39 13.43 14.38
N ALA A 246 -1.70 12.30 13.73
CA ALA A 246 -2.56 11.25 14.26
C ALA A 246 -2.15 10.82 15.68
N ASN A 247 -0.88 10.44 15.86
CA ASN A 247 -0.35 9.99 17.14
C ASN A 247 -0.33 11.09 18.21
N SER A 248 -0.18 12.35 17.80
CA SER A 248 -0.20 13.50 18.72
C SER A 248 -1.61 13.91 19.16
N SER A 249 -2.62 13.60 18.34
CA SER A 249 -4.03 13.95 18.56
C SER A 249 -4.82 12.88 19.33
N ALA A 250 -4.24 11.69 19.54
CA ALA A 250 -4.78 10.69 20.44
C ALA A 250 -4.81 11.24 21.88
N PRO A 251 -5.96 11.20 22.58
CA PRO A 251 -6.01 11.67 23.97
C PRO A 251 -5.02 10.85 24.79
N ARG A 252 -4.05 11.52 25.43
CA ARG A 252 -3.24 10.88 26.47
C ARG A 252 -4.21 10.33 27.50
N SER A 253 -4.38 9.02 27.53
CA SER A 253 -4.95 8.33 28.67
C SER A 253 -4.07 8.67 29.86
N SER A 254 -4.54 9.64 30.64
CA SER A 254 -3.96 10.02 31.92
C SER A 254 -3.97 8.81 32.84
N GLU A 255 -2.77 8.35 33.22
CA GLU A 255 -2.53 7.61 34.46
C GLU A 255 -2.92 8.45 35.69
#